data_AF-A0A964AQ69-F1
#
_entry.id   AF-A0A964AQ69-F1
#
_cell.length_a   1.000
_cell.length_b   1.000
_cell.length_c   1.000
_cell.angle_alpha   90.00
_cell.angle_beta   90.00
_cell.angle_gamma   90.00
#
_symmetry.space_group_name_H-M   'P 1'
#
loop_
_entity.id
_entity.type
_entity.pdbx_description
1 polymer ?
#
loop_
_entity_poly.entity_id
_entity_poly.type
_entity_poly.pdbx_seq_one_letter_code
_entity_poly.pdbx_strand_id
1 'polypeptide(L)'
;MTDLAALLERPPEPQTWSWITQHLESLPPDTRGDALALAAGALAGWSPQLRRAAFTPDLIEQPWWPLVRSLSLGDAEELLALKGAADHITHLSIHEDAGLSFYDLEDLAWLPQVAPGLRYLMLDGPNEVASLAALAALPQLQDVALLGYSSLNTAGLEALNALPALRRLVVWDMAVQNADRVPLTGLERLELLQLPSRHLLALPPEALTRLHTLSADDDLFLQELAMGNPSRRVLQWIDHLGRMPALRRVWVHFHSRQPADMKAGLIAQLTERLPGGVAVEVLDDFQGYWGRVVLME
;
A
#
# COMPACT_ATOMS: atom_id res chain seq x y z
N MET A 1 36.15 -15.15 0.07
CA MET A 1 34.90 -14.65 0.67
C MET A 1 34.96 -13.15 0.64
N THR A 2 33.96 -12.48 0.05
CA THR A 2 33.88 -11.02 0.03
C THR A 2 33.74 -10.53 1.47
N ASP A 3 34.53 -9.52 1.85
CA ASP A 3 34.45 -8.86 3.15
C ASP A 3 33.10 -8.15 3.32
N LEU A 4 32.48 -8.24 4.51
CA LEU A 4 31.21 -7.57 4.83
C LEU A 4 31.32 -6.06 4.62
N ALA A 5 32.46 -5.45 4.98
CA ALA A 5 32.67 -4.01 4.77
C ALA A 5 32.53 -3.62 3.29
N ALA A 6 33.12 -4.42 2.40
CA ALA A 6 33.03 -4.20 0.95
C ALA A 6 31.63 -4.45 0.39
N LEU A 7 30.79 -5.28 1.04
CA LEU A 7 29.38 -5.44 0.68
C LEU A 7 28.55 -4.23 1.11
N LEU A 8 28.83 -3.65 2.28
CA LEU A 8 28.10 -2.50 2.83
C LEU A 8 28.36 -1.18 2.09
N GLU A 9 29.49 -1.07 1.39
CA GLU A 9 29.80 0.08 0.52
C GLU A 9 29.11 0.04 -0.85
N ARG A 10 28.48 -1.10 -1.20
CA ARG A 10 27.78 -1.25 -2.48
C ARG A 10 26.46 -0.48 -2.49
N PRO A 11 25.94 -0.13 -3.68
CA PRO A 11 24.62 0.44 -3.81
C PRO A 11 23.54 -0.41 -3.11
N PRO A 12 22.54 0.24 -2.47
CA PRO A 12 21.44 -0.45 -1.81
C PRO A 12 20.52 -1.07 -2.86
N GLU A 13 20.75 -2.32 -3.18
CA GLU A 13 20.01 -3.08 -4.19
C GLU A 13 19.58 -4.45 -3.62
N PRO A 14 18.52 -5.09 -4.17
CA PRO A 14 18.07 -6.40 -3.70
C PRO A 14 19.17 -7.47 -3.72
N GLN A 15 20.06 -7.39 -4.72
CA GLN A 15 21.19 -8.31 -4.85
C GLN A 15 22.24 -8.09 -3.74
N THR A 16 22.50 -6.83 -3.39
CA THR A 16 23.42 -6.49 -2.29
C THR A 16 22.90 -7.00 -0.96
N TRP A 17 21.58 -6.82 -0.70
CA TRP A 17 20.95 -7.39 0.49
C TRP A 17 21.14 -8.91 0.58
N SER A 18 20.89 -9.64 -0.51
CA SER A 18 21.06 -11.10 -0.55
C SER A 18 22.51 -11.54 -0.27
N TRP A 19 23.51 -10.78 -0.76
CA TRP A 19 24.90 -11.08 -0.44
C TRP A 19 25.25 -10.81 1.02
N ILE A 20 24.68 -9.77 1.63
CA ILE A 20 24.88 -9.44 3.04
C ILE A 20 24.31 -10.55 3.94
N THR A 21 23.07 -10.99 3.70
CA THR A 21 22.44 -12.05 4.51
C THR A 21 23.22 -13.36 4.41
N GLN A 22 23.60 -13.77 3.18
CA GLN A 22 24.41 -14.96 2.95
C GLN A 22 25.79 -14.88 3.64
N HIS A 23 26.41 -13.70 3.63
CA HIS A 23 27.67 -13.50 4.35
C HIS A 23 27.47 -13.70 5.86
N LEU A 24 26.45 -13.06 6.46
CA LEU A 24 26.15 -13.17 7.89
C LEU A 24 25.81 -14.60 8.32
N GLU A 25 25.12 -15.37 7.49
CA GLU A 25 24.86 -16.81 7.71
C GLU A 25 26.16 -17.63 7.78
N SER A 26 27.12 -17.31 6.91
CA SER A 26 28.39 -18.02 6.81
C SER A 26 29.37 -17.73 7.95
N LEU A 27 29.11 -16.69 8.75
CA LEU A 27 30.01 -16.28 9.82
C LEU A 27 29.96 -17.23 11.02
N PRO A 28 31.12 -17.53 11.63
CA PRO A 28 31.22 -18.20 12.92
C PRO A 28 30.42 -17.46 14.03
N PRO A 29 29.73 -18.18 14.95
CA PRO A 29 28.89 -17.57 15.98
C PRO A 29 29.57 -16.50 16.85
N ASP A 30 30.86 -16.65 17.12
CA ASP A 30 31.70 -15.75 17.92
C ASP A 30 31.99 -14.40 17.23
N THR A 31 31.86 -14.34 15.91
CA THR A 31 32.11 -13.10 15.11
C THR A 31 30.83 -12.40 14.65
N ARG A 32 29.66 -13.04 14.80
CA ARG A 32 28.38 -12.52 14.34
C ARG A 32 27.96 -11.22 15.02
N GLY A 33 28.23 -11.08 16.32
CA GLY A 33 27.81 -9.91 17.08
C GLY A 33 28.35 -8.60 16.50
N ASP A 34 29.67 -8.55 16.25
CA ASP A 34 30.34 -7.38 15.68
C ASP A 34 29.90 -7.12 14.23
N ALA A 35 29.75 -8.19 13.44
CA ALA A 35 29.27 -8.09 12.07
C ALA A 35 27.84 -7.53 11.99
N LEU A 36 26.95 -7.94 12.89
CA LEU A 36 25.58 -7.44 12.97
C LEU A 36 25.54 -5.97 13.39
N ALA A 37 26.37 -5.57 14.37
CA ALA A 37 26.47 -4.18 14.78
C ALA A 37 26.96 -3.28 13.63
N LEU A 38 27.97 -3.73 12.89
CA LEU A 38 28.49 -3.03 11.70
C LEU A 38 27.41 -2.91 10.62
N ALA A 39 26.74 -4.01 10.29
CA ALA A 39 25.67 -4.03 9.29
C ALA A 39 24.49 -3.14 9.73
N ALA A 40 24.07 -3.18 10.99
CA ALA A 40 22.97 -2.35 11.49
C ALA A 40 23.23 -0.85 11.33
N GLY A 41 24.46 -0.40 11.59
CA GLY A 41 24.85 1.00 11.41
C GLY A 41 24.82 1.42 9.93
N ALA A 42 25.42 0.62 9.04
CA ALA A 42 25.47 0.91 7.61
C ALA A 42 24.08 0.86 6.94
N LEU A 43 23.24 -0.09 7.34
CA LEU A 43 21.92 -0.32 6.78
C LEU A 43 20.84 0.64 7.32
N ALA A 44 21.16 1.51 8.30
CA ALA A 44 20.19 2.43 8.88
C ALA A 44 19.58 3.38 7.84
N GLY A 45 20.37 3.79 6.84
CA GLY A 45 19.91 4.64 5.73
C GLY A 45 19.25 3.89 4.57
N TRP A 46 19.24 2.55 4.60
CA TRP A 46 18.63 1.77 3.52
C TRP A 46 17.11 1.77 3.63
N SER A 47 16.47 1.79 2.45
CA SER A 47 15.03 1.61 2.32
C SER A 47 14.57 0.33 3.04
N PRO A 48 13.51 0.39 3.88
CA PRO A 48 12.95 -0.80 4.53
C PRO A 48 12.60 -1.93 3.55
N GLN A 49 12.08 -1.59 2.37
CA GLN A 49 11.66 -2.51 1.31
C GLN A 49 12.83 -3.36 0.76
N LEU A 50 14.06 -2.84 0.81
CA LEU A 50 15.25 -3.58 0.39
C LEU A 50 15.68 -4.60 1.43
N ARG A 51 15.44 -4.33 2.72
CA ARG A 51 15.75 -5.21 3.84
C ARG A 51 14.61 -6.20 4.07
N ARG A 52 14.34 -6.99 3.04
CA ARG A 52 13.17 -7.89 2.99
C ARG A 52 13.51 -9.34 3.28
N ALA A 53 12.58 -10.04 3.89
CA ALA A 53 12.61 -11.49 4.03
C ALA A 53 11.28 -12.10 3.60
N ALA A 54 11.32 -13.31 3.06
CA ALA A 54 10.15 -14.17 2.96
C ALA A 54 10.06 -15.03 4.22
N PHE A 55 8.84 -15.39 4.63
CA PHE A 55 8.67 -16.26 5.78
C PHE A 55 9.29 -17.65 5.55
N THR A 56 9.99 -18.14 6.57
CA THR A 56 10.37 -19.55 6.73
C THR A 56 10.21 -19.94 8.20
N PRO A 57 9.98 -21.22 8.54
CA PRO A 57 9.80 -21.65 9.93
C PRO A 57 10.97 -21.31 10.86
N ASP A 58 12.18 -21.22 10.31
CA ASP A 58 13.44 -20.91 11.00
C ASP A 58 13.85 -19.43 10.88
N LEU A 59 13.00 -18.58 10.30
CA LEU A 59 13.35 -17.19 9.97
C LEU A 59 13.87 -16.40 11.17
N ILE A 60 13.26 -16.57 12.34
CA ILE A 60 13.68 -15.85 13.57
C ILE A 60 15.02 -16.34 14.13
N GLU A 61 15.47 -17.51 13.71
CA GLU A 61 16.76 -18.09 14.10
C GLU A 61 17.90 -17.60 13.19
N GLN A 62 17.55 -16.96 12.06
CA GLN A 62 18.53 -16.44 11.11
C GLN A 62 19.33 -15.29 11.72
N PRO A 63 20.67 -15.28 11.55
CA PRO A 63 21.52 -14.31 12.23
C PRO A 63 21.23 -12.86 11.79
N TRP A 64 20.78 -12.67 10.55
CA TRP A 64 20.43 -11.38 9.98
C TRP A 64 18.98 -10.94 10.27
N TRP A 65 18.17 -11.75 10.95
CA TRP A 65 16.78 -11.41 11.30
C TRP A 65 16.62 -10.01 11.88
N PRO A 66 17.43 -9.55 12.86
CA PRO A 66 17.28 -8.20 13.44
C PRO A 66 17.47 -7.04 12.45
N LEU A 67 18.04 -7.29 11.27
CA LEU A 67 18.28 -6.29 10.23
C LEU A 67 17.09 -6.15 9.26
N VAL A 68 16.17 -7.12 9.23
CA VAL A 68 14.98 -7.12 8.36
C VAL A 68 14.09 -5.94 8.72
N ARG A 69 13.43 -5.32 7.75
CA ARG A 69 12.39 -4.30 8.00
C ARG A 69 11.11 -4.53 7.23
N SER A 70 11.18 -5.32 6.16
CA SER A 70 10.06 -5.69 5.33
C SER A 70 9.86 -7.20 5.37
N LEU A 71 8.62 -7.61 5.57
CA LEU A 71 8.25 -9.02 5.63
C LEU A 71 7.04 -9.28 4.74
N SER A 72 7.11 -10.39 3.99
CA SER A 72 6.00 -10.90 3.20
C SER A 72 5.55 -12.22 3.80
N LEU A 73 4.26 -12.32 4.08
CA LEU A 73 3.62 -13.49 4.66
C LEU A 73 2.53 -14.02 3.74
N GLY A 74 2.36 -15.34 3.73
CA GLY A 74 1.31 -16.03 2.99
C GLY A 74 -0.01 -16.11 3.77
N ASP A 75 0.05 -16.08 5.10
CA ASP A 75 -1.14 -16.16 5.95
C ASP A 75 -0.90 -15.54 7.33
N ALA A 76 -1.96 -15.53 8.15
CA ALA A 76 -1.93 -15.00 9.50
C ALA A 76 -1.27 -15.96 10.53
N GLU A 77 -1.16 -17.27 10.26
CA GLU A 77 -0.49 -18.22 11.15
C GLU A 77 1.02 -17.96 11.18
N GLU A 78 1.62 -17.70 10.01
CA GLU A 78 3.01 -17.29 9.88
C GLU A 78 3.32 -16.07 10.75
N LEU A 79 2.39 -15.11 10.81
CA LEU A 79 2.54 -13.89 11.59
C LEU A 79 2.42 -14.12 13.09
N LEU A 80 1.52 -15.03 13.50
CA LEU A 80 1.38 -15.43 14.89
C LEU A 80 2.67 -16.10 15.40
N ALA A 81 3.36 -16.85 14.55
CA ALA A 81 4.67 -17.44 14.87
C ALA A 81 5.75 -16.38 15.17
N LEU A 82 5.54 -15.13 14.74
CA LEU A 82 6.48 -14.02 14.95
C LEU A 82 6.16 -13.15 16.17
N LYS A 83 5.17 -13.54 16.98
CA LYS A 83 4.74 -12.78 18.16
C LYS A 83 5.90 -12.53 19.12
N GLY A 84 6.20 -11.25 19.37
CA GLY A 84 7.30 -10.80 20.23
C GLY A 84 8.69 -10.88 19.59
N ALA A 85 8.79 -11.24 18.30
CA ALA A 85 10.05 -11.29 17.55
C ALA A 85 10.12 -10.25 16.41
N ALA A 86 8.98 -9.67 16.01
CA ALA A 86 8.86 -8.78 14.85
C ALA A 86 8.72 -7.28 15.18
N ASP A 87 9.06 -6.86 16.40
CA ASP A 87 8.93 -5.44 16.84
C ASP A 87 9.69 -4.43 15.97
N HIS A 88 10.72 -4.90 15.28
CA HIS A 88 11.58 -4.11 14.40
C HIS A 88 11.06 -4.05 12.95
N ILE A 89 10.03 -4.83 12.61
CA ILE A 89 9.37 -4.81 11.30
C ILE A 89 8.56 -3.52 11.17
N THR A 90 8.71 -2.89 10.01
CA THR A 90 8.04 -1.62 9.68
C THR A 90 7.18 -1.70 8.43
N HIS A 91 7.43 -2.71 7.60
CA HIS A 91 6.71 -2.98 6.36
C HIS A 91 6.24 -4.42 6.37
N LEU A 92 4.94 -4.61 6.22
CA LEU A 92 4.33 -5.92 6.23
C LEU A 92 3.39 -6.05 5.03
N SER A 93 3.56 -7.15 4.30
CA SER A 93 2.67 -7.57 3.23
C SER A 93 2.11 -8.94 3.58
N ILE A 94 0.81 -9.11 3.49
CA ILE A 94 0.13 -10.39 3.67
C ILE A 94 -0.59 -10.69 2.36
N HIS A 95 -0.20 -11.79 1.71
CA HIS A 95 -0.74 -12.23 0.43
C HIS A 95 -1.40 -13.58 0.62
N GLU A 96 -2.73 -13.62 0.57
CA GLU A 96 -3.47 -14.84 0.81
C GLU A 96 -3.91 -15.47 -0.51
N ASP A 97 -3.34 -16.64 -0.81
CA ASP A 97 -3.67 -17.42 -1.99
C ASP A 97 -5.08 -18.04 -1.83
N ALA A 98 -5.93 -17.83 -2.83
CA ALA A 98 -7.38 -17.93 -2.77
C ALA A 98 -7.98 -19.35 -2.58
N GLY A 99 -7.68 -20.02 -1.46
CA GLY A 99 -8.15 -21.38 -1.21
C GLY A 99 -8.21 -21.86 0.24
N LEU A 100 -7.79 -21.07 1.23
CA LEU A 100 -7.85 -21.46 2.64
C LEU A 100 -8.70 -20.46 3.40
N SER A 101 -9.90 -20.89 3.82
CA SER A 101 -10.78 -20.04 4.62
C SER A 101 -10.35 -20.12 6.08
N PHE A 102 -9.92 -19.01 6.66
CA PHE A 102 -9.83 -18.85 8.11
C PHE A 102 -10.65 -17.63 8.51
N TYR A 103 -11.87 -17.88 8.99
CA TYR A 103 -12.83 -16.87 9.40
C TYR A 103 -12.64 -16.38 10.85
N ASP A 104 -11.62 -16.85 11.60
CA ASP A 104 -11.62 -16.73 13.07
C ASP A 104 -10.30 -16.19 13.67
N LEU A 105 -9.88 -14.97 13.31
CA LEU A 105 -8.93 -14.19 14.12
C LEU A 105 -9.45 -12.78 14.45
N GLU A 106 -10.77 -12.59 14.54
CA GLU A 106 -11.49 -11.33 14.79
C GLU A 106 -10.65 -10.06 14.54
N ASP A 107 -10.51 -9.80 13.24
CA ASP A 107 -9.89 -8.67 12.56
C ASP A 107 -8.37 -8.52 12.81
N LEU A 108 -7.84 -7.31 12.75
CA LEU A 108 -6.40 -7.06 12.78
C LEU A 108 -5.85 -6.83 14.20
N ALA A 109 -6.55 -7.31 15.24
CA ALA A 109 -6.30 -6.99 16.66
C ALA A 109 -4.90 -7.39 17.17
N TRP A 110 -4.27 -8.33 16.49
CA TRP A 110 -2.94 -8.84 16.80
C TRP A 110 -1.82 -7.96 16.20
N LEU A 111 -2.07 -7.18 15.13
CA LEU A 111 -1.03 -6.38 14.45
C LEU A 111 -0.25 -5.48 15.41
N PRO A 112 -0.89 -4.70 16.30
CA PRO A 112 -0.19 -3.81 17.23
C PRO A 112 0.69 -4.56 18.24
N GLN A 113 0.42 -5.84 18.49
CA GLN A 113 1.19 -6.67 19.42
C GLN A 113 2.42 -7.31 18.76
N VAL A 114 2.39 -7.50 17.43
CA VAL A 114 3.46 -8.19 16.69
C VAL A 114 4.40 -7.20 16.01
N ALA A 115 3.85 -6.11 15.47
CA ALA A 115 4.61 -5.08 14.77
C ALA A 115 4.13 -3.67 15.22
N PRO A 116 4.35 -3.28 16.48
CA PRO A 116 3.94 -1.96 16.99
C PRO A 116 4.55 -0.77 16.23
N GLY A 117 5.70 -0.99 15.58
CA GLY A 117 6.43 0.00 14.78
C GLY A 117 5.98 0.10 13.31
N LEU A 118 4.88 -0.56 12.93
CA LEU A 118 4.45 -0.65 11.53
C LEU A 118 4.17 0.73 10.91
N ARG A 119 4.69 0.92 9.70
CA ARG A 119 4.54 2.13 8.89
C ARG A 119 3.83 1.85 7.57
N TYR A 120 3.99 0.64 7.05
CA TYR A 120 3.38 0.19 5.82
C TYR A 120 2.69 -1.15 6.06
N LEU A 121 1.42 -1.23 5.65
CA LEU A 121 0.63 -2.46 5.66
C LEU A 121 0.02 -2.67 4.28
N MET A 122 0.27 -3.84 3.70
CA MET A 122 -0.48 -4.33 2.56
C MET A 122 -1.18 -5.63 2.93
N LEU A 123 -2.48 -5.65 2.67
CA LEU A 123 -3.32 -6.83 2.76
C LEU A 123 -3.81 -7.11 1.34
N ASP A 124 -3.55 -8.31 0.85
CA ASP A 124 -3.89 -8.76 -0.50
C ASP A 124 -4.50 -10.17 -0.42
N GLY A 125 -5.77 -10.34 -0.76
CA GLY A 125 -6.42 -11.65 -0.72
C GLY A 125 -7.95 -11.58 -0.59
N PRO A 126 -8.65 -12.71 -0.79
CA PRO A 126 -10.10 -12.75 -0.88
C PRO A 126 -10.83 -12.74 0.48
N ASN A 127 -10.10 -12.63 1.59
CA ASN A 127 -10.70 -12.78 2.91
C ASN A 127 -11.63 -11.62 3.28
N GLU A 128 -12.59 -11.91 4.15
CA GLU A 128 -13.52 -10.91 4.64
C GLU A 128 -12.92 -10.18 5.86
N VAL A 129 -12.37 -8.97 5.66
CA VAL A 129 -12.04 -8.08 6.79
C VAL A 129 -13.27 -7.24 7.09
N ALA A 130 -13.91 -7.53 8.23
CA ALA A 130 -15.11 -6.81 8.65
C ALA A 130 -14.78 -5.47 9.31
N SER A 131 -13.62 -5.37 9.98
CA SER A 131 -13.18 -4.15 10.67
C SER A 131 -11.69 -3.86 10.56
N LEU A 132 -11.36 -2.57 10.47
CA LEU A 132 -9.99 -2.04 10.56
C LEU A 132 -9.71 -1.34 11.89
N ALA A 133 -10.59 -1.47 12.88
CA ALA A 133 -10.49 -0.74 14.17
C ALA A 133 -9.14 -0.93 14.87
N ALA A 134 -8.54 -2.11 14.77
CA ALA A 134 -7.25 -2.40 15.37
C ALA A 134 -6.10 -1.56 14.82
N LEU A 135 -6.20 -1.06 13.57
CA LEU A 135 -5.17 -0.20 12.99
C LEU A 135 -5.02 1.11 13.77
N ALA A 136 -6.06 1.58 14.46
CA ALA A 136 -5.99 2.78 15.30
C ALA A 136 -4.91 2.72 16.40
N ALA A 137 -4.49 1.51 16.79
CA ALA A 137 -3.38 1.29 17.74
C ALA A 137 -1.98 1.36 17.09
N LEU A 138 -1.90 1.63 15.78
CA LEU A 138 -0.66 1.82 15.01
C LEU A 138 -0.52 3.28 14.55
N PRO A 139 -0.21 4.23 15.45
CA PRO A 139 -0.21 5.66 15.12
C PRO A 139 0.90 6.09 14.15
N GLN A 140 1.86 5.19 13.87
CA GLN A 140 2.96 5.40 12.92
C GLN A 140 2.62 4.94 11.50
N LEU A 141 1.46 4.30 11.30
CA LEU A 141 1.03 3.77 10.02
C LEU A 141 0.83 4.93 9.02
N GLN A 142 1.61 4.89 7.96
CA GLN A 142 1.66 5.92 6.91
C GLN A 142 0.98 5.42 5.64
N ASP A 143 1.07 4.12 5.38
CA ASP A 143 0.67 3.54 4.12
C ASP A 143 -0.16 2.29 4.36
N VAL A 144 -1.36 2.28 3.77
CA VAL A 144 -2.29 1.15 3.86
C VAL A 144 -2.76 0.81 2.47
N ALA A 145 -2.57 -0.45 2.07
CA ALA A 145 -3.10 -1.04 0.85
C ALA A 145 -3.99 -2.24 1.20
N LEU A 146 -5.25 -2.19 0.73
CA LEU A 146 -6.28 -3.23 0.93
C LEU A 146 -6.76 -3.71 -0.44
N LEU A 147 -6.38 -4.94 -0.81
CA LEU A 147 -6.55 -5.46 -2.17
C LEU A 147 -7.39 -6.75 -2.15
N GLY A 148 -8.50 -6.78 -2.88
CA GLY A 148 -9.34 -7.99 -3.01
C GLY A 148 -10.37 -8.19 -1.88
N TYR A 149 -10.52 -7.23 -0.97
CA TYR A 149 -11.39 -7.33 0.20
C TYR A 149 -12.83 -6.87 -0.11
N SER A 150 -13.64 -7.81 -0.58
CA SER A 150 -14.99 -7.48 -1.05
C SER A 150 -16.00 -7.11 0.06
N SER A 151 -15.82 -7.59 1.29
CA SER A 151 -16.81 -7.41 2.38
C SER A 151 -16.60 -6.17 3.25
N LEU A 152 -15.47 -5.46 3.11
CA LEU A 152 -15.21 -4.27 3.92
C LEU A 152 -16.24 -3.17 3.57
N ASN A 153 -17.04 -2.78 4.55
CA ASN A 153 -18.09 -1.78 4.37
C ASN A 153 -17.62 -0.37 4.77
N THR A 154 -18.51 0.62 4.68
CA THR A 154 -18.20 2.01 5.04
C THR A 154 -17.82 2.18 6.51
N ALA A 155 -18.46 1.45 7.43
CA ALA A 155 -18.10 1.47 8.84
C ALA A 155 -16.69 0.90 9.08
N GLY A 156 -16.29 -0.11 8.31
CA GLY A 156 -14.93 -0.65 8.33
C GLY A 156 -13.87 0.37 7.94
N LEU A 157 -14.16 1.25 6.96
CA LEU A 157 -13.27 2.35 6.55
C LEU A 157 -13.21 3.50 7.56
N GLU A 158 -14.25 3.72 8.36
CA GLU A 158 -14.31 4.83 9.33
C GLU A 158 -13.16 4.77 10.35
N ALA A 159 -12.75 3.56 10.72
CA ALA A 159 -11.61 3.32 11.60
C ALA A 159 -10.30 3.97 11.11
N LEU A 160 -10.12 4.13 9.80
CA LEU A 160 -8.91 4.73 9.24
C LEU A 160 -8.77 6.20 9.64
N ASN A 161 -9.86 6.92 9.94
CA ASN A 161 -9.80 8.32 10.42
C ASN A 161 -8.98 8.47 11.71
N ALA A 162 -8.80 7.39 12.48
CA ALA A 162 -8.00 7.38 13.69
C ALA A 162 -6.49 7.29 13.42
N LEU A 163 -6.04 7.22 12.16
CA LEU A 163 -4.63 7.12 11.77
C LEU A 163 -4.02 8.50 11.47
N PRO A 164 -3.38 9.17 12.45
CA PRO A 164 -2.93 10.55 12.29
C PRO A 164 -1.76 10.70 11.31
N ALA A 165 -1.03 9.61 11.04
CA ALA A 165 0.15 9.59 10.18
C ALA A 165 -0.14 9.11 8.75
N LEU A 166 -1.38 8.68 8.45
CA LEU A 166 -1.72 8.09 7.15
C LEU A 166 -1.54 9.11 6.03
N ARG A 167 -0.69 8.75 5.06
CA ARG A 167 -0.35 9.52 3.86
C ARG A 167 -0.85 8.85 2.60
N ARG A 168 -0.85 7.52 2.55
CA ARG A 168 -1.28 6.77 1.37
C ARG A 168 -2.33 5.75 1.77
N LEU A 169 -3.48 5.82 1.11
CA LEU A 169 -4.55 4.85 1.25
C LEU A 169 -4.92 4.31 -0.11
N VAL A 170 -4.77 3.00 -0.25
CA VAL A 170 -5.06 2.26 -1.47
C VAL A 170 -6.10 1.21 -1.15
N VAL A 171 -7.26 1.32 -1.78
CA VAL A 171 -8.36 0.41 -1.57
C VAL A 171 -8.82 -0.07 -2.93
N TRP A 172 -8.80 -1.38 -3.13
CA TRP A 172 -9.04 -2.02 -4.42
C TRP A 172 -10.00 -3.20 -4.31
N ASP A 173 -10.88 -3.32 -5.31
CA ASP A 173 -11.87 -4.39 -5.44
C ASP A 173 -12.71 -4.66 -4.18
N MET A 174 -13.31 -3.59 -3.65
CA MET A 174 -14.28 -3.74 -2.57
C MET A 174 -15.68 -3.81 -3.15
N ALA A 175 -16.44 -4.84 -2.78
CA ALA A 175 -17.89 -4.85 -2.91
C ALA A 175 -18.51 -3.99 -1.79
N VAL A 176 -18.02 -2.75 -1.64
CA VAL A 176 -18.73 -1.71 -0.90
C VAL A 176 -20.00 -1.42 -1.69
N GLN A 177 -21.02 -2.24 -1.47
CA GLN A 177 -22.28 -2.09 -2.17
C GLN A 177 -22.93 -0.80 -1.67
N ASN A 178 -23.27 0.09 -2.59
CA ASN A 178 -24.19 1.21 -2.34
C ASN A 178 -23.81 2.16 -1.19
N ALA A 179 -22.53 2.49 -1.03
CA ALA A 179 -22.14 3.58 -0.15
C ALA A 179 -22.54 4.93 -0.77
N ASP A 180 -23.58 5.54 -0.22
CA ASP A 180 -23.93 6.95 -0.44
C ASP A 180 -22.93 7.91 0.23
N ARG A 181 -22.10 7.40 1.17
CA ARG A 181 -21.10 8.16 1.91
C ARG A 181 -19.83 7.33 2.15
N VAL A 182 -18.66 7.95 1.97
CA VAL A 182 -17.36 7.38 2.35
C VAL A 182 -16.84 8.17 3.57
N PRO A 183 -16.67 7.55 4.74
CA PRO A 183 -16.30 8.26 5.96
C PRO A 183 -14.78 8.46 6.06
N LEU A 184 -14.16 9.10 5.07
CA LEU A 184 -12.72 9.42 5.07
C LEU A 184 -12.52 10.93 5.18
N THR A 185 -12.81 11.49 6.35
CA THR A 185 -12.77 12.94 6.60
C THR A 185 -11.69 13.36 7.60
N GLY A 186 -11.20 12.44 8.43
CA GLY A 186 -10.21 12.70 9.49
C GLY A 186 -8.75 12.57 9.05
N LEU A 187 -8.49 12.20 7.79
CA LEU A 187 -7.14 11.92 7.30
C LEU A 187 -6.41 13.20 6.86
N GLU A 188 -6.04 14.05 7.81
CA GLU A 188 -5.44 15.37 7.56
C GLU A 188 -4.08 15.33 6.85
N ARG A 189 -3.39 14.19 6.89
CA ARG A 189 -2.09 13.97 6.25
C ARG A 189 -2.18 13.17 4.96
N LEU A 190 -3.37 12.82 4.49
CA LEU A 190 -3.50 12.00 3.30
C LEU A 190 -3.05 12.77 2.06
N GLU A 191 -2.09 12.19 1.36
CA GLU A 191 -1.39 12.74 0.21
C GLU A 191 -1.80 12.03 -1.08
N LEU A 192 -2.08 10.73 -0.96
CA LEU A 192 -2.52 9.84 -2.02
C LEU A 192 -3.72 9.03 -1.56
N LEU A 193 -4.76 9.06 -2.38
CA LEU A 193 -5.95 8.23 -2.18
C LEU A 193 -6.26 7.48 -3.47
N GLN A 194 -6.55 6.21 -3.30
CA GLN A 194 -7.13 5.39 -4.34
C GLN A 194 -8.34 4.65 -3.78
N LEU A 195 -9.45 4.81 -4.49
CA LEU A 195 -10.70 4.10 -4.25
C LEU A 195 -11.30 3.72 -5.60
N PRO A 196 -12.15 2.68 -5.66
CA PRO A 196 -12.94 2.43 -6.85
C PRO A 196 -13.75 3.67 -7.23
N SER A 197 -13.79 3.99 -8.52
CA SER A 197 -14.30 5.26 -9.06
C SER A 197 -15.73 5.59 -8.59
N ARG A 198 -16.56 4.56 -8.42
CA ARG A 198 -17.94 4.67 -7.90
C ARG A 198 -18.04 5.30 -6.50
N HIS A 199 -16.99 5.25 -5.67
CA HIS A 199 -16.95 5.76 -4.30
C HIS A 199 -16.41 7.19 -4.19
N LEU A 200 -15.74 7.70 -5.22
CA LEU A 200 -15.14 9.04 -5.18
C LEU A 200 -16.19 10.14 -5.03
N LEU A 201 -17.38 9.96 -5.61
CA LEU A 201 -18.51 10.90 -5.46
C LEU A 201 -19.09 10.96 -4.04
N ALA A 202 -18.80 9.95 -3.22
CA ALA A 202 -19.29 9.86 -1.85
C ALA A 202 -18.29 10.46 -0.83
N LEU A 203 -17.11 10.90 -1.29
CA LEU A 203 -16.21 11.77 -0.53
C LEU A 203 -16.74 13.21 -0.57
N PRO A 204 -16.58 14.02 0.48
CA PRO A 204 -16.76 15.47 0.39
C PRO A 204 -15.58 16.11 -0.38
N PRO A 205 -15.78 17.05 -1.32
CA PRO A 205 -14.66 17.72 -2.00
C PRO A 205 -13.77 18.53 -1.04
N GLU A 206 -14.33 18.99 0.07
CA GLU A 206 -13.62 19.72 1.12
C GLU A 206 -12.92 18.78 2.11
N ALA A 207 -13.20 17.48 2.07
CA ALA A 207 -12.44 16.51 2.83
C ALA A 207 -11.04 16.36 2.24
N LEU A 208 -10.08 15.94 3.07
CA LEU A 208 -8.73 15.59 2.61
C LEU A 208 -8.00 16.76 1.94
N THR A 209 -7.90 17.89 2.65
CA THR A 209 -7.33 19.17 2.14
C THR A 209 -5.86 19.10 1.72
N ARG A 210 -5.17 17.99 2.00
CA ARG A 210 -3.78 17.72 1.56
C ARG A 210 -3.68 16.68 0.46
N LEU A 211 -4.80 16.17 -0.06
CA LEU A 211 -4.79 15.18 -1.11
C LEU A 211 -4.26 15.79 -2.41
N HIS A 212 -3.06 15.39 -2.82
CA HIS A 212 -2.44 15.88 -4.05
C HIS A 212 -2.59 14.88 -5.20
N THR A 213 -2.66 13.60 -4.90
CA THR A 213 -2.77 12.54 -5.89
C THR A 213 -4.03 11.73 -5.65
N LEU A 214 -4.90 11.65 -6.65
CA LEU A 214 -6.03 10.73 -6.65
C LEU A 214 -5.82 9.69 -7.74
N SER A 215 -5.95 8.41 -7.40
CA SER A 215 -6.03 7.36 -8.41
C SER A 215 -7.47 6.86 -8.53
N ALA A 216 -7.96 6.87 -9.76
CA ALA A 216 -9.22 6.29 -10.18
C ALA A 216 -8.94 5.11 -11.12
N ASP A 217 -9.76 4.10 -10.98
CA ASP A 217 -9.58 2.83 -11.68
C ASP A 217 -10.66 2.65 -12.76
N ASP A 218 -10.35 1.87 -13.82
CA ASP A 218 -11.17 1.60 -15.03
C ASP A 218 -12.41 0.79 -14.69
N ASP A 219 -13.30 1.47 -13.98
CA ASP A 219 -14.73 1.19 -13.88
C ASP A 219 -15.43 1.78 -15.10
N LEU A 220 -16.66 1.32 -15.36
CA LEU A 220 -17.58 1.81 -16.41
C LEU A 220 -17.59 3.33 -16.64
N PHE A 221 -17.29 4.13 -15.61
CA PHE A 221 -17.19 5.59 -15.64
C PHE A 221 -16.16 6.12 -16.63
N LEU A 222 -14.96 5.53 -16.65
CA LEU A 222 -13.87 5.99 -17.51
C LEU A 222 -14.10 5.53 -18.95
N GLN A 223 -14.80 4.42 -19.14
CA GLN A 223 -15.24 3.96 -20.46
C GLN A 223 -16.27 4.91 -21.07
N GLU A 224 -17.26 5.37 -20.30
CA GLU A 224 -18.24 6.37 -20.77
C GLU A 224 -17.58 7.66 -21.25
N LEU A 225 -16.58 8.16 -20.49
CA LEU A 225 -15.78 9.31 -20.93
C LEU A 225 -15.08 9.01 -22.23
N ALA A 226 -14.33 7.91 -22.30
CA ALA A 226 -13.52 7.62 -23.46
C ALA A 226 -14.35 7.39 -24.75
N MET A 227 -15.60 6.93 -24.62
CA MET A 227 -16.56 6.82 -25.72
C MET A 227 -17.16 8.17 -26.15
N GLY A 228 -16.86 9.27 -25.46
CA GLY A 228 -17.32 10.63 -25.78
C GLY A 228 -18.78 10.90 -25.42
N ASN A 229 -19.41 10.04 -24.62
CA ASN A 229 -20.78 10.20 -24.16
C ASN A 229 -20.89 9.99 -22.65
N PRO A 230 -20.24 10.84 -21.83
CA PRO A 230 -20.24 10.70 -20.39
C PRO A 230 -21.63 10.88 -19.81
N SER A 231 -22.05 9.97 -18.91
CA SER A 231 -23.28 10.19 -18.15
C SER A 231 -23.19 11.42 -17.25
N ARG A 232 -24.35 11.89 -16.77
CA ARG A 232 -24.41 12.97 -15.77
C ARG A 232 -23.57 12.67 -14.53
N ARG A 233 -23.49 11.40 -14.13
CA ARG A 233 -22.76 10.99 -12.93
C ARG A 233 -21.24 11.10 -13.12
N VAL A 234 -20.75 10.78 -14.31
CA VAL A 234 -19.36 10.99 -14.72
C VAL A 234 -19.00 12.48 -14.74
N LEU A 235 -19.88 13.32 -15.30
CA LEU A 235 -19.65 14.77 -15.31
C LEU A 235 -19.61 15.36 -13.90
N GLN A 236 -20.53 14.92 -13.03
CA GLN A 236 -20.50 15.29 -11.61
C GLN A 236 -19.21 14.88 -10.93
N TRP A 237 -18.64 13.73 -11.29
CA TRP A 237 -17.37 13.28 -10.75
C TRP A 237 -16.21 14.19 -11.17
N ILE A 238 -16.14 14.59 -12.44
CA ILE A 238 -15.11 15.54 -12.90
C ILE A 238 -15.26 16.90 -12.21
N ASP A 239 -16.48 17.43 -12.14
CA ASP A 239 -16.76 18.69 -11.43
C ASP A 239 -16.37 18.60 -9.95
N HIS A 240 -16.57 17.43 -9.35
CA HIS A 240 -16.19 17.15 -7.97
C HIS A 240 -14.67 17.19 -7.78
N LEU A 241 -13.90 16.53 -8.67
CA LEU A 241 -12.43 16.60 -8.66
C LEU A 241 -11.93 18.03 -8.80
N GLY A 242 -12.55 18.83 -9.67
CA GLY A 242 -12.20 20.24 -9.85
C GLY A 242 -12.42 21.12 -8.62
N ARG A 243 -13.16 20.66 -7.62
CA ARG A 243 -13.38 21.36 -6.34
C ARG A 243 -12.39 20.96 -5.26
N MET A 244 -11.56 19.94 -5.49
CA MET A 244 -10.54 19.50 -4.52
C MET A 244 -9.36 20.50 -4.53
N PRO A 245 -9.12 21.23 -3.43
CA PRO A 245 -8.26 22.41 -3.44
C PRO A 245 -6.76 22.12 -3.59
N ALA A 246 -6.32 20.92 -3.19
CA ALA A 246 -4.92 20.52 -3.22
C ALA A 246 -4.60 19.49 -4.32
N LEU A 247 -5.60 19.05 -5.09
CA LEU A 247 -5.42 18.02 -6.09
C LEU A 247 -4.51 18.54 -7.21
N ARG A 248 -3.44 17.81 -7.47
CA ARG A 248 -2.43 18.12 -8.50
C ARG A 248 -2.32 17.05 -9.55
N ARG A 249 -2.72 15.82 -9.22
CA ARG A 249 -2.58 14.69 -10.10
C ARG A 249 -3.77 13.75 -10.01
N VAL A 250 -4.26 13.34 -11.17
CA VAL A 250 -5.22 12.26 -11.32
C VAL A 250 -4.54 11.14 -12.10
N TRP A 251 -4.40 10.01 -11.43
CA TRP A 251 -3.97 8.77 -12.04
C TRP A 251 -5.17 7.98 -12.50
N VAL A 252 -5.14 7.60 -13.76
CA VAL A 252 -6.15 6.75 -14.36
C VAL A 252 -5.53 5.40 -14.67
N HIS A 253 -6.07 4.35 -14.08
CA HIS A 253 -5.64 2.99 -14.33
C HIS A 253 -6.60 2.28 -15.29
N PHE A 254 -6.08 1.46 -16.21
CA PHE A 254 -6.87 0.62 -17.12
C PHE A 254 -6.57 -0.86 -16.91
N HIS A 255 -7.60 -1.63 -16.52
CA HIS A 255 -7.50 -3.07 -16.30
C HIS A 255 -7.24 -3.90 -17.55
N SER A 256 -7.67 -3.38 -18.71
CA SER A 256 -7.53 -4.08 -19.98
C SER A 256 -6.68 -3.28 -20.95
N ARG A 257 -6.18 -3.95 -22.00
CA ARG A 257 -5.52 -3.28 -23.13
C ARG A 257 -6.56 -2.46 -23.91
N GLN A 258 -6.97 -1.33 -23.36
CA GLN A 258 -7.81 -0.39 -24.08
C GLN A 258 -7.03 0.16 -25.28
N PRO A 259 -7.71 0.44 -26.41
CA PRO A 259 -7.11 1.09 -27.57
C PRO A 259 -6.43 2.42 -27.20
N ALA A 260 -5.30 2.74 -27.82
CA ALA A 260 -4.53 3.95 -27.49
C ALA A 260 -5.31 5.25 -27.74
N ASP A 261 -6.19 5.26 -28.75
CA ASP A 261 -7.13 6.34 -29.06
C ASP A 261 -8.17 6.54 -27.96
N MET A 262 -8.66 5.46 -27.35
CA MET A 262 -9.58 5.52 -26.21
C MET A 262 -8.90 6.18 -25.00
N LYS A 263 -7.66 5.80 -24.70
CA LYS A 263 -6.87 6.41 -23.62
C LYS A 263 -6.60 7.89 -23.89
N ALA A 264 -6.21 8.24 -25.11
CA ALA A 264 -5.96 9.62 -25.51
C ALA A 264 -7.24 10.49 -25.41
N GLY A 265 -8.38 9.95 -25.83
CA GLY A 265 -9.68 10.63 -25.72
C GLY A 265 -10.09 10.90 -24.26
N LEU A 266 -9.83 9.93 -23.37
CA LEU A 266 -10.05 10.11 -21.94
C LEU A 266 -9.15 11.20 -21.34
N ILE A 267 -7.85 11.13 -21.61
CA ILE A 267 -6.88 12.14 -21.13
C ILE A 267 -7.29 13.53 -21.60
N ALA A 268 -7.66 13.66 -22.89
CA ALA A 268 -8.08 14.94 -23.45
C ALA A 268 -9.30 15.51 -22.72
N GLN A 269 -10.34 14.69 -22.49
CA GLN A 269 -11.56 15.13 -21.81
C GLN A 269 -11.33 15.48 -20.34
N LEU A 270 -10.51 14.72 -19.62
CA LEU A 270 -10.16 15.05 -18.24
C LEU A 270 -9.32 16.33 -18.17
N THR A 271 -8.34 16.47 -19.06
CA THR A 271 -7.48 17.66 -19.12
C THR A 271 -8.25 18.92 -19.49
N GLU A 272 -9.24 18.80 -20.38
CA GLU A 272 -10.10 19.93 -20.77
C GLU A 272 -11.01 20.39 -19.62
N ARG A 273 -11.50 19.45 -18.81
CA ARG A 273 -12.54 19.72 -17.81
C ARG A 273 -12.01 19.97 -16.40
N LEU A 274 -10.83 19.44 -16.06
CA LEU A 274 -10.19 19.71 -14.78
C LEU A 274 -9.56 21.11 -14.77
N PRO A 275 -9.54 21.80 -13.62
CA PRO A 275 -8.92 23.11 -13.52
C PRO A 275 -7.43 23.06 -13.90
N GLY A 276 -6.96 24.13 -14.54
CA GLY A 276 -5.56 24.24 -14.98
C GLY A 276 -4.59 24.01 -13.81
N GLY A 277 -3.74 22.98 -13.95
CA GLY A 277 -2.76 22.59 -12.93
C GLY A 277 -2.91 21.15 -12.43
N VAL A 278 -4.03 20.47 -12.71
CA VAL A 278 -4.17 19.03 -12.43
C VAL A 278 -3.60 18.22 -13.59
N ALA A 279 -2.52 17.49 -13.35
CA ALA A 279 -1.93 16.56 -14.31
C ALA A 279 -2.75 15.27 -14.38
N VAL A 280 -3.08 14.82 -15.59
CA VAL A 280 -3.74 13.53 -15.81
C VAL A 280 -2.71 12.57 -16.39
N GLU A 281 -2.47 11.45 -15.71
CA GLU A 281 -1.55 10.42 -16.17
C GLU A 281 -2.27 9.08 -16.25
N VAL A 282 -1.98 8.32 -17.30
CA VAL A 282 -2.48 6.96 -17.47
C VAL A 282 -1.40 5.98 -17.03
N LEU A 283 -1.77 5.05 -16.16
CA LEU A 283 -0.91 3.96 -15.70
C LEU A 283 -1.25 2.70 -16.49
N ASP A 284 -0.37 2.34 -17.41
CA ASP A 284 -0.49 1.16 -18.26
C ASP A 284 0.27 0.00 -17.62
N ASP A 285 -0.48 -1.05 -17.28
CA ASP A 285 -0.04 -2.32 -16.69
C ASP A 285 -0.14 -2.43 -15.14
N PHE A 286 -0.54 -3.63 -14.71
CA PHE A 286 -0.78 -4.02 -13.32
C PHE A 286 0.50 -3.98 -12.46
N GLN A 287 1.67 -4.37 -12.98
CA GLN A 287 2.96 -4.30 -12.28
C GLN A 287 3.51 -2.87 -12.17
N GLY A 288 3.42 -2.05 -13.22
CA GLY A 288 3.77 -0.63 -13.21
C GLY A 288 2.87 0.19 -12.29
N TYR A 289 1.61 -0.25 -12.16
CA TYR A 289 0.62 0.29 -11.23
C TYR A 289 0.94 0.00 -9.77
N TRP A 290 1.14 -1.27 -9.38
CA TRP A 290 1.57 -1.61 -8.01
C TRP A 290 2.95 -1.02 -7.70
N GLY A 291 3.85 -1.00 -8.69
CA GLY A 291 5.14 -0.31 -8.62
C GLY A 291 5.01 1.18 -8.25
N ARG A 292 4.05 1.88 -8.87
CA ARG A 292 3.85 3.34 -8.69
C ARG A 292 2.87 3.75 -7.59
N VAL A 293 1.97 2.89 -7.18
CA VAL A 293 0.98 3.25 -6.15
C VAL A 293 1.39 2.71 -4.79
N VAL A 294 1.97 1.51 -4.78
CA VAL A 294 2.21 0.72 -3.57
C VAL A 294 3.68 0.60 -3.24
N LEU A 295 4.55 0.51 -4.24
CA LEU A 295 6.00 0.32 -4.04
C LEU A 295 6.86 1.58 -4.20
N MET A 296 6.31 2.75 -4.53
CA MET A 296 7.15 3.89 -4.95
C MET A 296 8.27 4.25 -3.97
N GLU A 297 9.49 4.02 -4.46
CA GLU A 297 10.60 4.99 -4.43
C GLU A 297 10.21 6.31 -5.10
#